data_AF-A0A2S4URX3-F1
#
_entry.id   AF-A0A2S4URX3-F1
#
_cell.length_a   1.000
_cell.length_b   1.000
_cell.length_c   1.000
_cell.angle_alpha   90.00
_cell.angle_beta   90.00
_cell.angle_gamma   90.00
#
_symmetry.space_group_name_H-M   'P 1'
#
loop_
_entity.id
_entity.type
_entity.pdbx_description
1 polymer ?
#
loop_
_entity_poly.entity_id
_entity_poly.type
_entity_poly.pdbx_seq_one_letter_code
_entity_poly.pdbx_strand_id
1 'polypeptide(L)'
;MGGGGQYPYPKEVWTPAGGWWTRPTNWRTNTAIIISANMLLFYSVFKMSANREQRMQAPNRWIPSMLWAREFKEGIVGMRNEDEEWPKGAPVEKGHH
;
A
#
# COMPACT_ATOMS: atom_id res chain seq x y z
N MET A 1 -13.21 29.48 3.81
CA MET A 1 -14.42 28.63 3.71
C MET A 1 -15.39 29.05 4.79
N GLY A 2 -16.45 29.77 4.42
CA GLY A 2 -17.46 30.25 5.35
C GLY A 2 -18.51 29.16 5.60
N GLY A 3 -18.58 28.65 6.82
CA GLY A 3 -19.72 27.84 7.23
C GLY A 3 -20.93 28.76 7.30
N GLY A 4 -21.88 28.60 6.38
CA GLY A 4 -23.19 29.25 6.51
C GLY A 4 -23.83 28.95 7.87
N GLY A 5 -24.73 29.84 8.30
CA GLY A 5 -25.36 29.75 9.63
C GLY A 5 -25.94 28.36 9.93
N GLN A 6 -25.77 27.92 11.18
CA GLN A 6 -26.38 26.68 11.66
C GLN A 6 -27.86 26.95 11.97
N TYR A 7 -28.74 26.04 11.55
CA TYR A 7 -30.17 26.10 11.86
C TYR A 7 -30.53 25.10 12.98
N PRO A 8 -31.65 25.29 13.69
CA PRO A 8 -32.13 24.30 14.64
C PRO A 8 -32.33 22.92 13.99
N TYR A 9 -31.95 21.87 14.70
CA TYR A 9 -32.07 20.46 14.27
C TYR A 9 -32.38 19.57 15.48
N PRO A 10 -33.02 18.40 15.30
CA PRO A 10 -33.31 17.46 16.38
C PRO A 10 -32.01 16.80 16.88
N LYS A 11 -31.75 16.86 18.19
CA LYS A 11 -30.48 16.40 18.79
C LYS A 11 -30.48 14.90 19.13
N GLU A 12 -31.67 14.33 19.20
CA GLU A 12 -31.95 12.94 19.54
C GLU A 12 -31.84 11.99 18.34
N VAL A 13 -31.74 12.52 17.12
CA VAL A 13 -31.58 11.71 15.91
C VAL A 13 -30.13 11.28 15.77
N TRP A 14 -29.90 9.97 15.75
CA TRP A 14 -28.59 9.37 15.51
C TRP A 14 -28.54 8.69 14.14
N THR A 15 -27.46 8.89 13.40
CA THR A 15 -27.16 8.12 12.19
C THR A 15 -25.69 7.71 12.16
N PRO A 16 -25.32 6.61 11.48
CA PRO A 16 -23.96 6.10 11.50
C PRO A 16 -22.95 7.04 10.82
N ALA A 17 -23.38 7.86 9.85
CA ALA A 17 -22.52 8.82 9.16
C ALA A 17 -22.36 10.16 9.92
N GLY A 18 -23.09 10.34 11.02
CA GLY A 18 -23.20 11.59 11.78
C GLY A 18 -24.56 12.26 11.62
N GLY A 19 -24.59 13.59 11.74
CA GLY A 19 -25.78 14.41 11.60
C GLY A 19 -25.43 15.84 11.21
N TRP A 20 -26.31 16.78 11.52
CA TRP A 20 -26.15 18.18 11.15
C TRP A 20 -24.91 18.83 11.81
N TRP A 21 -24.05 19.45 10.99
CA TRP A 21 -22.81 20.14 11.40
C TRP A 21 -21.91 19.37 12.38
N THR A 22 -21.79 18.06 12.17
CA THR A 22 -21.07 17.15 13.06
C THR A 22 -19.60 17.54 13.22
N ARG A 23 -19.22 17.95 14.43
CA ARG A 23 -17.83 18.31 14.76
C ARG A 23 -17.45 17.80 16.16
N PRO A 24 -17.27 16.47 16.32
CA PRO A 24 -16.97 15.90 17.63
C PRO A 24 -15.62 16.42 18.12
N THR A 25 -15.51 16.63 19.43
CA THR A 25 -14.27 17.11 20.07
C THR A 25 -13.08 16.18 19.82
N ASN A 26 -13.34 14.87 19.72
CA ASN A 26 -12.32 13.82 19.60
C ASN A 26 -12.04 13.37 18.16
N TRP A 27 -12.41 14.16 17.14
CA TRP A 27 -12.26 13.75 15.73
C TRP A 27 -10.83 13.34 15.37
N ARG A 28 -9.81 14.03 15.92
CA ARG A 28 -8.39 13.75 15.65
C ARG A 28 -7.99 12.36 16.11
N THR A 29 -8.32 12.03 17.37
CA THR A 29 -7.99 10.74 17.97
C THR A 29 -8.72 9.61 17.26
N ASN A 30 -10.02 9.79 16.96
CA ASN A 30 -10.80 8.79 16.23
C ASN A 30 -10.21 8.51 14.85
N THR A 31 -9.86 9.56 14.09
CA THR A 31 -9.21 9.40 12.78
C THR A 31 -7.84 8.74 12.90
N ALA A 32 -7.04 9.10 13.91
CA ALA A 32 -5.73 8.50 14.13
C ALA A 32 -5.82 6.99 14.41
N ILE A 33 -6.81 6.55 15.20
CA ILE A 33 -7.06 5.13 15.47
C ILE A 33 -7.45 4.38 14.19
N ILE A 34 -8.35 4.94 13.37
CA ILE A 34 -8.77 4.28 12.13
C ILE A 34 -7.61 4.20 11.13
N ILE A 35 -6.82 5.27 10.99
CA ILE A 35 -5.63 5.26 10.12
C ILE A 35 -4.61 4.23 10.60
N SER A 36 -4.33 4.16 11.91
CA SER A 36 -3.35 3.21 12.43
C SER A 36 -3.79 1.76 12.23
N ALA A 37 -5.08 1.46 12.47
CA ALA A 37 -5.64 0.15 12.21
C ALA A 37 -5.54 -0.25 10.72
N ASN A 38 -5.86 0.67 9.81
CA ASN A 38 -5.76 0.43 8.37
C ASN A 38 -4.30 0.23 7.93
N MET A 39 -3.36 1.02 8.45
CA MET A 39 -1.94 0.88 8.14
C MET A 39 -1.40 -0.49 8.55
N LEU A 40 -1.77 -1.00 9.72
CA LEU A 40 -1.39 -2.34 10.16
C LEU A 40 -1.96 -3.44 9.25
N LEU A 41 -3.24 -3.30 8.87
CA LEU A 41 -3.91 -4.24 7.99
C LEU A 41 -3.27 -4.26 6.60
N PHE A 42 -3.13 -3.08 5.97
CA PHE A 42 -2.54 -2.95 4.64
C PHE A 42 -1.09 -3.41 4.62
N TYR A 43 -0.29 -3.07 5.64
CA TYR A 43 1.08 -3.54 5.73
C TYR A 43 1.17 -5.07 5.80
N SER A 44 0.30 -5.71 6.59
CA SER A 44 0.26 -7.17 6.72
C SER A 44 -0.12 -7.85 5.40
N VAL A 45 -1.16 -7.36 4.73
CA VAL A 45 -1.61 -7.86 3.43
C VAL A 45 -0.55 -7.62 2.36
N PHE A 46 0.05 -6.43 2.33
CA PHE A 46 1.13 -6.09 1.40
C PHE A 46 2.34 -7.03 1.56
N LYS A 47 2.80 -7.24 2.80
CA LYS A 47 3.91 -8.16 3.08
C LYS A 47 3.59 -9.59 2.63
N MET A 48 2.38 -10.06 2.91
CA MET A 48 1.92 -11.38 2.48
C MET A 48 1.84 -11.50 0.96
N SER A 49 1.33 -10.47 0.28
CA SER A 49 1.26 -10.40 -1.18
C SER A 49 2.66 -10.40 -1.81
N ALA A 50 3.56 -9.54 -1.33
CA ALA A 50 4.93 -9.41 -1.86
C ALA A 50 5.76 -10.70 -1.70
N ASN A 51 5.49 -11.49 -0.64
CA ASN A 51 6.15 -12.78 -0.43
C ASN A 51 5.62 -13.88 -1.37
N ARG A 52 4.35 -13.77 -1.80
CA ARG A 52 3.69 -14.74 -2.68
C ARG A 52 3.73 -14.37 -4.15
N GLU A 53 4.12 -13.14 -4.47
CA GLU A 53 4.32 -12.69 -5.84
C GLU A 53 5.39 -13.57 -6.51
N GLN A 54 5.02 -14.16 -7.64
CA GLN A 54 5.92 -14.89 -8.53
C GLN A 54 5.88 -14.24 -9.91
N ARG A 55 7.04 -13.97 -10.51
CA ARG A 55 7.11 -13.41 -11.86
C ARG A 55 7.49 -14.48 -12.86
N MET A 56 6.67 -14.59 -13.89
CA MET A 56 6.95 -15.48 -15.02
C MET A 56 8.04 -14.91 -15.94
N GLN A 57 8.25 -13.59 -15.93
CA GLN A 57 9.26 -12.92 -16.72
C GLN A 57 10.02 -11.88 -15.89
N ALA A 58 11.33 -11.83 -16.10
CA ALA A 58 12.18 -10.78 -15.57
C ALA A 58 11.89 -9.43 -16.24
N PRO A 59 11.97 -8.31 -15.49
CA PRO A 59 11.78 -6.96 -16.01
C PRO A 59 12.97 -6.57 -16.90
N ASN A 60 12.69 -5.75 -17.92
CA ASN A 60 13.69 -5.20 -18.84
C ASN A 60 14.13 -3.77 -18.46
N ARG A 61 13.56 -3.19 -17.40
CA ARG A 61 13.91 -1.87 -16.86
C ARG A 61 13.66 -1.85 -15.37
N TRP A 62 14.28 -0.90 -14.68
CA TRP A 62 14.05 -0.73 -13.25
C TRP A 62 12.57 -0.41 -12.99
N ILE A 63 11.97 -1.16 -12.08
CA ILE A 63 10.60 -0.95 -11.60
C ILE A 63 10.61 -0.90 -10.07
N PRO A 64 9.78 -0.05 -9.44
CA PRO A 64 9.78 0.10 -7.99
C PRO A 64 9.56 -1.21 -7.23
N SER A 65 8.80 -2.14 -7.81
CA SER A 65 8.51 -3.43 -7.18
C SER A 65 9.70 -4.34 -6.98
N MET A 66 10.85 -4.02 -7.58
CA MET A 66 12.13 -4.65 -7.28
C MET A 66 12.57 -4.45 -5.83
N LEU A 67 12.13 -3.36 -5.18
CA LEU A 67 12.51 -3.05 -3.80
C LEU A 67 11.85 -3.96 -2.76
N TRP A 68 10.69 -4.55 -3.07
CA TRP A 68 9.91 -5.32 -2.10
C TRP A 68 9.63 -6.77 -2.50
N ALA A 69 9.61 -7.09 -3.79
CA ALA A 69 9.32 -8.44 -4.24
C ALA A 69 10.42 -9.42 -3.78
N ARG A 70 9.99 -10.59 -3.33
CA ARG A 70 10.85 -11.61 -2.72
C ARG A 70 11.95 -12.10 -3.68
N GLU A 71 11.60 -12.32 -4.95
CA GLU A 71 12.52 -12.84 -5.98
C GLU A 71 13.77 -11.96 -6.19
N PHE A 72 13.62 -10.65 -6.08
CA PHE A 72 14.74 -9.69 -6.21
C PHE A 72 15.56 -9.58 -4.93
N LYS A 73 14.92 -9.69 -3.76
CA LYS A 73 15.63 -9.71 -2.48
C LYS A 73 16.47 -10.97 -2.28
N GLU A 74 15.96 -12.11 -2.74
CA GLU A 74 16.64 -13.40 -2.68
C GLU A 74 17.67 -13.58 -3.82
N GLY A 75 17.71 -12.66 -4.81
CA GLY A 75 18.64 -12.72 -5.94
C GLY A 75 18.32 -13.84 -6.95
N ILE A 76 17.10 -14.37 -6.92
CA ILE A 76 16.64 -15.46 -7.82
C ILE A 76 16.42 -14.92 -9.23
N VAL A 77 15.93 -13.68 -9.33
CA VAL A 77 15.61 -13.02 -10.60
C VAL A 77 16.39 -11.71 -10.65
N GLY A 78 17.06 -11.44 -11.76
CA GLY A 78 17.66 -10.14 -12.04
C GLY A 78 17.02 -9.44 -13.24
N MET A 79 17.71 -8.46 -13.79
CA MET A 79 17.26 -7.75 -14.99
C MET A 79 17.40 -8.65 -16.21
N ARG A 80 16.41 -8.62 -17.10
CA ARG A 80 16.51 -9.35 -18.37
C ARG A 80 17.48 -8.62 -19.28
N ASN A 81 18.57 -9.29 -19.66
CA ASN A 81 19.43 -8.87 -20.76
C ASN A 81 18.77 -9.28 -22.08
N GLU A 82 18.69 -8.38 -23.05
CA GLU A 82 18.09 -8.68 -24.37
C GLU A 82 18.94 -9.68 -25.18
N ASP A 83 20.22 -9.78 -24.84
CA ASP A 83 21.23 -10.59 -25.54
C ASP A 83 21.33 -12.04 -25.02
N GLU A 84 20.59 -12.37 -23.96
CA GLU A 84 20.68 -13.64 -23.24
C GLU A 84 19.37 -14.43 -23.39
N GLU A 85 19.40 -15.48 -24.20
CA GLU A 85 18.24 -16.34 -24.44
C GLU A 85 17.94 -17.16 -23.18
N TRP A 86 16.85 -16.80 -22.52
CA TRP A 86 16.29 -17.34 -21.28
C TRP A 86 16.75 -18.76 -20.86
N PRO A 87 17.59 -18.90 -19.81
CA PRO A 87 17.70 -20.16 -19.09
C PRO A 87 16.89 -20.12 -17.78
N LYS A 88 16.24 -21.24 -17.47
CA LYS A 88 15.68 -21.53 -16.15
C LYS A 88 16.82 -21.53 -15.11
N GLY A 89 16.97 -20.44 -14.35
CA GLY A 89 17.67 -20.46 -13.06
C GLY A 89 19.16 -20.10 -13.05
N ALA A 90 19.68 -19.31 -13.99
CA ALA A 90 21.02 -18.75 -13.81
C ALA A 90 21.00 -17.68 -12.70
N PRO A 91 21.82 -17.78 -11.64
CA PRO A 91 21.90 -16.76 -10.61
C PRO A 91 22.47 -15.49 -11.23
N VAL A 92 21.73 -14.39 -11.12
CA VAL A 92 22.19 -13.11 -11.66
C VAL A 92 23.36 -12.64 -10.82
N GLU A 93 24.55 -12.64 -11.42
CA GLU A 93 25.77 -12.09 -10.84
C GLU A 93 25.50 -10.65 -10.42
N LYS A 94 25.87 -10.31 -9.18
CA LYS A 94 25.68 -8.96 -8.62
C LYS A 94 26.52 -7.98 -9.43
N GLY A 95 25.92 -7.40 -10.47
CA GLY A 95 26.48 -6.33 -11.25
C GLY A 95 26.83 -5.15 -10.34
N HIS A 96 28.11 -4.81 -10.32
CA HIS A 96 28.70 -3.68 -9.62
C HIS A 96 27.97 -2.37 -9.94
N HIS A 97 27.39 -1.74 -8.92
CA HIS A 97 27.12 -0.31 -8.85
C HIS A 97 27.42 0.18 -7.44
#